data_AF-A0A834I6X5-F1
#
_entry.id   AF-A0A834I6X5-F1
#
_cell.length_a   1.000
_cell.length_b   1.000
_cell.length_c   1.000
_cell.angle_alpha   90.00
_cell.angle_beta   90.00
_cell.angle_gamma   90.00
#
_symmetry.space_group_name_H-M   'P 1'
#
loop_
_entity.id
_entity.type
_entity.pdbx_description
1 polymer ?
#
loop_
_entity_poly.entity_id
_entity_poly.type
_entity_poly.pdbx_seq_one_letter_code
_entity_poly.pdbx_strand_id
1 'polypeptide(L)' 'MDQLRPHQDELLYLAELAGIHMDKDLFRNLVQLLNMGVSPDAVFNVLKIIKKKKSEPHRVRRSHSSQKAVSRPK' A
#
# COMPACT_ATOMS: atom_id res chain seq x y z
N MET A 1 -18.62 1.74 -14.18
CA MET A 1 -17.58 2.20 -13.23
C MET A 1 -17.75 3.70 -13.13
N ASP A 2 -18.72 4.11 -12.33
CA ASP A 2 -19.15 5.49 -12.20
C ASP A 2 -17.98 6.37 -11.74
N GLN A 3 -17.68 7.41 -12.53
CA GLN A 3 -16.76 8.45 -12.09
C GLN A 3 -17.42 9.19 -10.92
N LEU A 4 -17.12 8.74 -9.69
CA LEU A 4 -17.65 9.31 -8.44
C LEU A 4 -17.35 10.82 -8.28
N ARG A 5 -16.46 11.39 -9.10
CA ARG A 5 -16.31 12.85 -9.26
C ARG A 5 -16.07 13.22 -10.73
N PRO A 6 -16.79 14.22 -11.28
CA PRO A 6 -16.58 14.69 -12.65
C PRO A 6 -15.27 15.49 -12.83
N HIS A 7 -14.67 16.00 -11.75
CA HIS A 7 -13.54 16.94 -11.79
C HIS A 7 -12.20 16.33 -11.35
N GLN A 8 -11.92 15.06 -11.65
CA GLN A 8 -10.68 14.42 -11.19
C GLN A 8 -9.41 15.03 -11.79
N ASP A 9 -9.48 15.54 -13.02
CA ASP A 9 -8.34 16.19 -13.67
C ASP A 9 -8.04 17.58 -13.06
N GLU A 10 -9.08 18.34 -12.69
CA GLU A 10 -8.94 19.61 -11.98
C GLU A 10 -8.36 19.40 -10.57
N LEU A 11 -8.81 18.36 -9.87
CA LEU A 11 -8.26 17.97 -8.56
C LEU A 11 -6.79 17.57 -8.65
N LEU A 12 -6.39 16.88 -9.72
CA LEU A 12 -4.99 16.54 -9.96
C LEU A 12 -4.17 17.80 -10.23
N TYR A 13 -4.67 18.72 -11.06
CA TYR A 13 -4.00 19.99 -11.32
C TYR A 13 -3.80 20.81 -10.04
N LEU A 14 -4.81 20.89 -9.17
CA LEU A 14 -4.71 21.54 -7.87
C LEU A 14 -3.69 20.84 -6.95
N ALA A 15 -3.63 19.51 -6.99
CA ALA A 15 -2.65 18.74 -6.22
C ALA A 15 -1.22 19.03 -6.70
N GLU A 16 -1.00 19.11 -8.02
CA GLU A 16 0.29 19.48 -8.60
C GLU A 16 0.71 20.90 -8.20
N LEU A 17 -0.22 21.87 -8.23
CA LEU A 17 0.02 23.23 -7.74
C LEU A 17 0.36 23.28 -6.25
N ALA A 18 -0.18 22.35 -5.46
CA ALA A 18 0.15 22.19 -4.05
C ALA A 18 1.48 21.43 -3.81
N GLY A 19 2.23 21.08 -4.88
CA GLY A 19 3.50 20.36 -4.80
C GLY A 19 3.35 18.85 -4.61
N ILE A 20 2.14 18.31 -4.81
CA ILE A 20 1.88 16.87 -4.72
C ILE A 20 2.09 16.27 -6.11
N HIS A 21 3.25 15.66 -6.32
CA HIS A 21 3.56 14.95 -7.56
C HIS A 21 3.29 13.46 -7.39
N MET A 22 2.31 12.96 -8.14
CA MET A 22 1.87 11.57 -8.10
C MET A 22 1.42 11.12 -9.48
N ASP A 23 1.53 9.82 -9.74
CA ASP A 23 0.94 9.19 -10.91
C ASP A 23 -0.58 9.46 -10.99
N LYS A 24 -1.05 9.75 -12.22
CA LYS A 24 -2.44 10.13 -12.47
C LYS A 24 -3.42 9.04 -12.05
N ASP A 25 -3.16 7.79 -12.40
CA ASP A 25 -4.07 6.68 -12.09
C ASP A 25 -4.07 6.38 -10.59
N LEU A 26 -2.90 6.45 -9.93
CA LEU A 26 -2.81 6.33 -8.49
C LEU A 26 -3.61 7.43 -7.77
N PHE A 27 -3.48 8.69 -8.20
CA PHE A 27 -4.24 9.79 -7.62
C PHE A 27 -5.75 9.57 -7.74
N ARG A 28 -6.21 9.18 -8.93
CA ARG A 28 -7.62 8.88 -9.20
C ARG A 28 -8.15 7.77 -8.29
N ASN A 29 -7.37 6.70 -8.09
CA ASN A 29 -7.73 5.61 -7.17
C ASN A 29 -7.84 6.09 -5.71
N LEU A 30 -6.93 6.94 -5.25
CA LEU A 30 -7.00 7.50 -3.88
C LEU A 30 -8.25 8.37 -3.70
N VAL A 31 -8.56 9.22 -4.67
CA VAL A 31 -9.77 10.05 -4.65
C VAL A 31 -11.03 9.18 -4.62
N GLN A 32 -11.05 8.07 -5.37
CA GLN A 32 -12.17 7.12 -5.34
C GLN A 32 -12.32 6.43 -3.97
N LEU A 33 -11.22 5.98 -3.36
CA LEU A 33 -11.27 5.39 -2.01
C LEU A 33 -11.85 6.38 -0.99
N LEU A 34 -11.42 7.64 -1.04
CA LEU A 34 -11.97 8.69 -0.19
C LEU A 34 -13.47 8.92 -0.45
N ASN A 35 -13.91 8.87 -1.71
CA ASN A 35 -15.33 9.01 -2.06
C ASN A 35 -16.19 7.84 -1.56
N MET A 36 -15.62 6.64 -1.45
CA MET A 36 -16.30 5.48 -0.89
C MET A 36 -16.40 5.53 0.64
N GLY A 37 -15.94 6.62 1.28
CA GLY A 37 -15.97 6.79 2.73
C GLY A 37 -14.81 6.10 3.44
N VAL A 38 -13.78 5.64 2.72
CA VAL A 38 -12.55 5.13 3.36
C VAL A 38 -11.85 6.28 4.06
N SER A 39 -11.49 6.10 5.33
CA SER A 39 -10.83 7.16 6.10
C SER A 39 -9.45 7.52 5.52
N PRO A 40 -9.07 8.81 5.51
CA PRO A 40 -7.75 9.23 5.05
C PRO A 40 -6.61 8.51 5.77
N ASP A 41 -6.75 8.25 7.08
CA ASP A 41 -5.77 7.53 7.89
C ASP A 41 -5.59 6.08 7.43
N ALA A 42 -6.69 5.39 7.07
CA ALA A 42 -6.63 4.03 6.56
C ALA A 42 -5.91 4.00 5.20
N VAL A 43 -6.24 4.93 4.30
CA VAL A 43 -5.56 5.08 3.01
C VAL A 43 -4.06 5.34 3.19
N PHE A 44 -3.70 6.25 4.10
CA PHE A 44 -2.30 6.57 4.42
C PHE A 44 -1.55 5.35 4.95
N ASN A 45 -2.17 4.59 5.87
CA ASN A 45 -1.56 3.39 6.43
C ASN A 45 -1.32 2.32 5.36
N VAL A 46 -2.26 2.12 4.44
CA VAL A 46 -2.10 1.21 3.29
C VAL A 46 -0.93 1.64 2.41
N LEU A 47 -0.85 2.92 2.04
CA LEU A 47 0.27 3.45 1.25
C LEU A 47 1.62 3.27 1.96
N LYS A 48 1.66 3.50 3.27
CA LYS A 48 2.86 3.30 4.11
C LYS A 48 3.30 1.83 4.12
N ILE A 49 2.36 0.89 4.20
CA ILE A 49 2.63 -0.55 4.15
C ILE A 49 3.16 -0.96 2.78
N ILE A 50 2.52 -0.49 1.69
CA ILE A 50 2.96 -0.77 0.32
C ILE A 50 4.39 -0.25 0.09
N LYS A 51 4.69 0.97 0.56
CA LYS A 51 6.04 1.56 0.45
C LYS A 51 7.07 0.73 1.23
N LYS A 52 6.75 0.28 2.45
CA LYS A 52 7.63 -0.59 3.25
C LYS A 52 7.89 -1.95 2.60
N LYS A 53 6.87 -2.58 2.01
CA LYS A 53 7.01 -3.88 1.33
C LYS A 53 7.91 -3.81 0.10
N LYS A 54 7.92 -2.70 -0.64
CA LYS A 54 8.84 -2.51 -1.78
C LYS A 54 10.31 -2.41 -1.34
N SER A 55 10.58 -2.02 -0.10
CA SER A 55 11.94 -1.87 0.43
C SER A 55 12.49 -3.09 1.17
N GLU A 56 11.66 -4.08 1.52
CA GLU A 56 12.16 -5.34 2.07
C GLU A 56 12.56 -6.29 0.94
N PRO A 57 13.87 -6.63 0.78
CA PRO A 57 14.22 -7.77 -0.04
C PRO A 57 13.55 -8.98 0.60
N HIS A 58 12.85 -9.75 -0.22
CA HIS A 58 12.13 -10.97 0.14
C HIS A 58 13.10 -11.93 0.85
N ARG A 59 13.28 -11.78 2.17
CA ARG A 59 14.04 -12.73 2.98
C ARG A 59 13.16 -13.96 3.06
N VAL A 60 13.37 -14.86 2.11
CA VAL A 60 12.92 -16.25 2.17
C VAL A 60 13.41 -16.79 3.51
N ARG A 61 12.54 -16.78 4.52
CA ARG A 61 12.74 -17.51 5.76
C ARG A 61 12.74 -18.98 5.37
N ARG A 62 13.92 -19.52 5.08
CA ARG A 62 14.16 -20.97 5.14
C ARG A 62 13.91 -21.38 6.59
N SER A 63 12.71 -21.83 6.87
CA SER A 63 12.38 -22.58 8.07
C SER A 63 13.14 -23.90 8.02
N HIS A 64 14.36 -23.91 8.56
CA HIS A 64 15.01 -25.15 8.97
C HIS A 64 14.29 -25.67 10.21
N SER A 65 13.19 -26.40 10.01
CA SER A 65 12.70 -27.36 11.00
C SER A 65 13.24 -28.73 10.61
N SER A 66 14.16 -29.28 11.40
CA SER A 66 14.67 -30.67 11.45
C SER A 66 16.07 -30.58 12.05
N GLN A 67 16.47 -31.23 13.15
CA GLN A 67 15.92 -32.35 13.90
C GLN A 67 16.31 -32.16 15.38
N LYS A 68 15.35 -32.38 16.27
CA LYS A 68 15.60 -32.57 17.70
C LYS A 68 16.20 -33.96 17.86
N ALA A 69 17.52 -34.05 18.00
CA ALA A 69 18.19 -35.31 18.33
C ALA A 69 17.72 -35.76 19.72
N VAL A 70 16.86 -36.78 19.75
CA VAL A 70 16.45 -37.46 20.98
C VAL A 70 17.61 -38.33 21.42
N SER A 71 18.31 -37.89 22.45
CA SER A 71 19.23 -38.70 23.23
C SER A 71 18.43 -39.81 23.91
N ARG A 72 18.65 -41.07 23.55
CA ARG A 72 18.09 -42.22 24.27
C ARG A 72 19.24 -43.02 24.89
N PRO A 73 19.28 -43.19 26.22
CA PRO A 73 20.24 -44.06 26.88
C PRO A 73 19.65 -45.47 27.06
N LYS A 74 20.45 -46.49 26.78
CA LYS A 74 20.64 -47.70 27.60
C LYS A 74 21.71 -48.59 26.99
#